data_AF-A0A914APU2-F1
#
_entry.id   AF-A0A914APU2-F1
#
_cell.length_a   1.000
_cell.length_b   1.000
_cell.length_c   1.000
_cell.angle_alpha   90.00
_cell.angle_beta   90.00
_cell.angle_gamma   90.00
#
_symmetry.space_group_name_H-M   'P 1'
#
loop_
_entity.id
_entity.type
_entity.pdbx_description
1 polymer ?
#
loop_
_entity_poly.entity_id
_entity_poly.type
_entity_poly.pdbx_seq_one_letter_code
_entity_poly.pdbx_strand_id
1 'polypeptide(L)'
;MAAPSHVELVCACHVTNVESEPVIAFKEASWDKIVDCVSTWKDIDGVERKVSCEFDANKRELYGYHRKCYQRFTDKRRKGQALVRKDKGNLKAEAVSKSPPGLSSEESSLDVQPSKVLRSGVKTPRSDVSRRSEHVLPETCIICLASKSTVDRTTKKRKLERLVTCETDGSKLLEAARAKNDHRVLLQIEGLDPVCIEVRYHASCYKQYTKCTYEGRPTSGRYLSESFSYFCDEVITRRLIAGGEIIKMNTLNKLFINTARKREYIDITTYRNSQLKARLTHKFPELQYVQPKSTLCEFVFCPADEDRVLVGLQDSESDSSESESDESRTSNLSSEGDQHQHDQVHVHEVLSSNPDHEDAAQIYRSALVLNDAVSNTHSVTKWPPTASSLTESESADIVPPLLFNFIAWCTGLHNDFSTERVEVQDHADKVKVLSIAQDIVSLSSQGRKLMPKHLALGMTLRHMTGSSKLQQLLNGFGHCVSHSVSLEHDTALATQQLQLGNGVPPGFVSGMFTTLVWDNNDFGEETLTGTDMLLI
;
A
#
# COMPACT_ATOMS: atom_id res chain seq x y z
N MET A 1 -41.80 64.39 -27.01
CA MET A 1 -41.12 63.12 -27.35
C MET A 1 -41.07 62.29 -26.08
N ALA A 2 -41.68 61.12 -26.04
CA ALA A 2 -41.61 60.25 -24.87
C ALA A 2 -40.26 59.52 -24.87
N ALA A 3 -39.60 59.45 -23.71
CA ALA A 3 -38.46 58.56 -23.54
C ALA A 3 -38.97 57.10 -23.54
N PRO A 4 -38.22 56.14 -24.10
CA PRO A 4 -38.59 54.73 -24.03
C PRO A 4 -38.62 54.29 -22.55
N SER A 5 -39.71 53.64 -22.14
CA SER A 5 -39.80 53.01 -20.83
C SER A 5 -38.69 51.97 -20.69
N HIS A 6 -37.89 52.06 -19.62
CA HIS A 6 -36.92 51.03 -19.29
C HIS A 6 -37.66 49.73 -19.00
N VAL A 7 -37.62 48.78 -19.94
CA VAL A 7 -38.13 47.43 -19.75
C VAL A 7 -37.20 46.72 -18.78
N GLU A 8 -37.69 46.45 -17.57
CA GLU A 8 -36.94 45.73 -16.55
C GLU A 8 -36.89 44.24 -16.92
N LEU A 9 -35.72 43.80 -17.41
CA LEU A 9 -35.52 42.45 -17.91
C LEU A 9 -35.54 41.42 -16.78
N VAL A 10 -36.31 40.35 -16.94
CA VAL A 10 -36.38 39.25 -15.97
C VAL A 10 -35.33 38.18 -16.29
N CYS A 11 -34.68 37.62 -15.26
CA CYS A 11 -33.67 36.56 -15.43
C CYS A 11 -34.32 35.21 -15.81
N ALA A 12 -34.42 34.91 -17.11
CA ALA A 12 -35.13 33.75 -17.66
C ALA A 12 -34.58 32.36 -17.30
N CYS A 13 -33.40 32.30 -16.66
CA CYS A 13 -32.76 31.05 -16.24
C CYS A 13 -32.33 31.09 -14.76
N HIS A 14 -33.11 31.74 -13.89
CA HIS A 14 -32.72 32.02 -12.50
C HIS A 14 -32.60 30.74 -11.65
N VAL A 15 -31.37 30.32 -11.35
CA VAL A 15 -31.06 29.07 -10.60
C VAL A 15 -30.05 29.27 -9.46
N THR A 16 -29.87 30.53 -9.02
CA THR A 16 -29.00 30.89 -7.89
C THR A 16 -29.55 32.11 -7.17
N ASN A 17 -29.64 32.06 -5.83
CA ASN A 17 -30.03 33.15 -4.92
C ASN A 17 -28.98 34.29 -4.92
N VAL A 18 -28.76 34.90 -6.08
CA VAL A 18 -27.84 36.01 -6.33
C VAL A 18 -28.68 37.13 -6.93
N GLU A 19 -29.21 37.95 -6.03
CA GLU A 19 -30.10 39.08 -6.32
C GLU A 19 -29.30 40.35 -6.71
N SER A 20 -27.96 40.30 -6.63
CA SER A 20 -27.04 41.43 -6.81
C SER A 20 -26.21 41.40 -8.11
N GLU A 21 -26.57 40.57 -9.09
CA GLU A 21 -25.99 40.63 -10.44
C GLU A 21 -26.96 41.34 -11.41
N PRO A 22 -26.51 42.31 -12.22
CA PRO A 22 -27.36 42.95 -13.21
C PRO A 22 -27.79 41.96 -14.30
N VAL A 23 -29.05 42.08 -14.74
CA VAL A 23 -29.62 41.24 -15.80
C VAL A 23 -29.06 41.65 -17.17
N ILE A 24 -28.42 40.70 -17.86
CA ILE A 24 -27.81 40.91 -19.18
C ILE A 24 -28.79 40.47 -20.26
N ALA A 25 -29.07 41.32 -21.25
CA ALA A 25 -29.93 40.99 -22.39
C ALA A 25 -29.35 39.86 -23.28
N PHE A 26 -30.24 39.04 -23.87
CA PHE A 26 -29.83 37.91 -24.71
C PHE A 26 -29.37 38.31 -26.12
N LYS A 27 -28.11 38.01 -26.42
CA LYS A 27 -27.63 37.88 -27.81
C LYS A 27 -28.16 36.58 -28.42
N GLU A 28 -28.34 36.54 -29.73
CA GLU A 28 -28.86 35.40 -30.51
C GLU A 28 -28.26 34.04 -30.10
N ALA A 29 -26.97 33.81 -30.36
CA ALA A 29 -26.29 32.57 -29.95
C ALA A 29 -26.27 32.27 -28.43
N SER A 30 -26.66 33.23 -27.58
CA SER A 30 -26.89 32.98 -26.15
C SER A 30 -28.34 32.59 -25.81
N TRP A 31 -29.30 33.09 -26.59
CA TRP A 31 -30.73 32.74 -26.55
C TRP A 31 -30.96 31.31 -27.05
N ASP A 32 -30.41 30.94 -28.20
CA ASP A 32 -30.62 29.62 -28.80
C ASP A 32 -30.11 28.51 -27.86
N LYS A 33 -28.93 28.76 -27.27
CA LYS A 33 -28.32 27.91 -26.23
C LYS A 33 -29.12 27.85 -24.92
N ILE A 34 -30.03 28.78 -24.65
CA ILE A 34 -31.01 28.68 -23.57
C ILE A 34 -32.18 27.81 -23.98
N VAL A 35 -32.74 27.99 -25.18
CA VAL A 35 -33.83 27.15 -25.73
C VAL A 35 -33.41 25.67 -25.77
N ASP A 36 -32.20 25.38 -26.25
CA ASP A 36 -31.55 24.05 -26.20
C ASP A 36 -31.42 23.46 -24.79
N CYS A 37 -31.27 24.32 -23.77
CA CYS A 37 -31.17 23.88 -22.38
C CYS A 37 -32.55 23.71 -21.75
N VAL A 38 -33.52 24.57 -22.05
CA VAL A 38 -34.91 24.46 -21.62
C VAL A 38 -35.54 23.16 -22.12
N SER A 39 -35.35 22.81 -23.39
CA SER A 39 -35.82 21.51 -23.93
C SER A 39 -35.18 20.33 -23.16
N THR A 40 -33.87 20.36 -22.94
CA THR A 40 -33.17 19.31 -22.15
C THR A 40 -33.69 19.22 -20.71
N TRP A 41 -33.94 20.35 -20.05
CA TRP A 41 -34.24 20.42 -18.61
C TRP A 41 -35.72 20.18 -18.28
N LYS A 42 -36.67 20.38 -19.20
CA LYS A 42 -38.10 20.00 -19.00
C LYS A 42 -38.26 18.52 -18.62
N ASP A 43 -37.38 17.69 -19.16
CA ASP A 43 -37.40 16.23 -19.05
C ASP A 43 -36.60 15.66 -17.86
N ILE A 44 -36.01 16.51 -17.01
CA ILE A 44 -35.03 16.11 -15.97
C ILE A 44 -35.35 16.82 -14.66
N ASP A 45 -35.40 16.10 -13.53
CA ASP A 45 -35.74 16.69 -12.23
C ASP A 45 -34.66 17.62 -11.65
N GLY A 46 -35.11 18.77 -11.13
CA GLY A 46 -34.28 19.79 -10.50
C GLY A 46 -35.01 21.13 -10.34
N VAL A 47 -34.31 22.15 -9.83
CA VAL A 47 -34.80 23.55 -9.85
C VAL A 47 -34.82 24.05 -11.30
N GLU A 48 -33.82 23.62 -12.07
CA GLU A 48 -33.67 23.79 -13.50
C GLU A 48 -34.94 23.35 -14.29
N ARG A 49 -35.70 22.35 -13.79
CA ARG A 49 -36.96 21.88 -14.41
C ARG A 49 -38.06 22.93 -14.34
N LYS A 50 -38.30 23.50 -13.16
CA LYS A 50 -39.38 24.50 -12.92
C LYS A 50 -39.19 25.72 -13.82
N VAL A 51 -37.98 26.28 -13.78
CA VAL A 51 -37.54 27.39 -14.65
C VAL A 51 -37.73 27.06 -16.13
N SER A 52 -37.54 25.81 -16.55
CA SER A 52 -37.74 25.38 -17.93
C SER A 52 -39.22 25.17 -18.31
N CYS A 53 -40.09 24.83 -17.36
CA CYS A 53 -41.54 24.79 -17.56
C CYS A 53 -42.17 26.19 -17.62
N GLU A 54 -41.62 27.14 -16.85
CA GLU A 54 -42.06 28.54 -16.77
C GLU A 54 -41.51 29.43 -17.91
N PHE A 55 -40.54 28.93 -18.68
CA PHE A 55 -39.90 29.65 -19.79
C PHE A 55 -40.79 29.74 -21.04
N ASP A 56 -41.13 30.97 -21.45
CA ASP A 56 -41.89 31.26 -22.68
C ASP A 56 -40.97 31.77 -23.79
N ALA A 57 -40.72 30.94 -24.81
CA ALA A 57 -39.86 31.29 -25.95
C ALA A 57 -40.37 32.50 -26.78
N ASN A 58 -41.64 32.90 -26.63
CA ASN A 58 -42.20 34.04 -27.34
C ASN A 58 -41.89 35.40 -26.68
N LYS A 59 -41.41 35.40 -25.43
CA LYS A 59 -41.19 36.62 -24.61
C LYS A 59 -39.73 37.10 -24.57
N ARG A 60 -38.94 36.84 -25.62
CA ARG A 60 -37.49 37.14 -25.70
C ARG A 60 -37.13 38.58 -25.29
N GLU A 61 -37.95 39.56 -25.62
CA GLU A 61 -37.70 40.99 -25.35
C GLU A 61 -37.85 41.38 -23.88
N LEU A 62 -38.53 40.56 -23.07
CA LEU A 62 -38.72 40.77 -21.63
C LEU A 62 -37.64 40.05 -20.78
N TYR A 63 -36.71 39.35 -21.44
CA TYR A 63 -35.83 38.39 -20.80
C TYR A 63 -34.34 38.71 -20.94
N GLY A 64 -33.61 38.44 -19.86
CA GLY A 64 -32.15 38.41 -19.81
C GLY A 64 -31.64 37.34 -18.84
N TYR A 65 -30.40 37.47 -18.38
CA TYR A 65 -29.78 36.52 -17.46
C TYR A 65 -28.77 37.15 -16.50
N HIS A 66 -28.70 36.64 -15.27
CA HIS A 66 -27.51 36.81 -14.42
C HIS A 66 -26.39 35.89 -14.94
N ARG A 67 -25.13 36.33 -14.88
CA ARG A 67 -24.00 35.59 -15.46
C ARG A 67 -23.82 34.22 -14.79
N LYS A 68 -23.97 34.15 -13.46
CA LYS A 68 -23.91 32.88 -12.71
C LYS A 68 -25.06 31.93 -13.04
N CYS A 69 -26.27 32.45 -13.20
CA CYS A 69 -27.46 31.69 -13.60
C CYS A 69 -27.26 31.03 -14.97
N TYR A 70 -26.88 31.81 -15.99
CA TYR A 70 -26.61 31.33 -17.34
C TYR A 70 -25.51 30.25 -17.39
N GLN A 71 -24.42 30.48 -16.65
CA GLN A 71 -23.31 29.52 -16.58
C GLN A 71 -23.74 28.18 -15.96
N ARG A 72 -24.55 28.17 -14.90
CA ARG A 72 -25.05 26.92 -14.28
C ARG A 72 -26.11 26.23 -15.13
N PHE A 73 -27.07 26.97 -15.67
CA PHE A 73 -28.17 26.42 -16.47
C PHE A 73 -27.68 25.79 -17.78
N THR A 74 -26.62 26.35 -18.37
CA THR A 74 -26.05 25.87 -19.65
C THR A 74 -24.76 25.05 -19.52
N ASP A 75 -24.43 24.57 -18.31
CA ASP A 75 -23.28 23.70 -18.03
C ASP A 75 -23.52 22.28 -18.58
N LYS A 76 -22.79 21.92 -19.66
CA LYS A 76 -22.84 20.58 -20.28
C LYS A 76 -22.59 19.44 -19.29
N ARG A 77 -21.71 19.62 -18.29
CA ARG A 77 -21.38 18.59 -17.30
C ARG A 77 -22.53 18.41 -16.29
N ARG A 78 -23.22 19.49 -15.91
CA ARG A 78 -24.44 19.38 -15.08
C ARG A 78 -25.57 18.68 -15.83
N LYS A 79 -25.82 19.04 -17.10
CA LYS A 79 -26.83 18.36 -17.94
C LYS A 79 -26.54 16.86 -18.06
N GLY A 80 -25.31 16.49 -18.43
CA GLY A 80 -24.89 15.08 -18.53
C GLY A 80 -25.02 14.30 -17.22
N GLN A 81 -24.59 14.88 -16.08
CA GLN A 81 -24.78 14.25 -14.77
C GLN A 81 -26.24 14.11 -14.34
N ALA A 82 -27.15 14.92 -14.88
CA ALA A 82 -28.57 14.87 -14.53
C ALA A 82 -29.33 13.87 -15.42
N LEU A 83 -28.99 13.77 -16.71
CA LEU A 83 -29.43 12.67 -17.59
C LEU A 83 -29.10 11.30 -16.98
N VAL A 84 -27.83 11.07 -16.62
CA VAL A 84 -27.39 9.79 -16.00
C VAL A 84 -28.13 9.46 -14.69
N ARG A 85 -28.72 10.44 -13.98
CA ARG A 85 -29.61 10.18 -12.83
C ARG A 85 -31.01 9.76 -13.28
N LYS A 86 -31.56 10.40 -14.32
CA LYS A 86 -32.84 10.00 -14.92
C LYS A 86 -32.77 8.57 -15.43
N ASP A 87 -31.72 8.23 -16.19
CA ASP A 87 -31.57 6.91 -16.79
C ASP A 87 -31.50 5.81 -15.71
N LYS A 88 -30.72 6.04 -14.64
CA LYS A 88 -30.68 5.16 -13.45
C LYS A 88 -31.99 5.13 -12.64
N GLY A 89 -32.80 6.19 -12.72
CA GLY A 89 -34.14 6.24 -12.11
C GLY A 89 -35.16 5.40 -12.89
N ASN A 90 -35.20 5.58 -14.21
CA ASN A 90 -36.06 4.82 -15.13
C ASN A 90 -35.79 3.31 -15.01
N LEU A 91 -34.53 2.89 -15.06
CA LEU A 91 -34.14 1.48 -14.90
C LEU A 91 -34.62 0.87 -13.56
N LYS A 92 -34.67 1.66 -12.47
CA LYS A 92 -35.26 1.22 -11.21
C LYS A 92 -36.80 1.17 -11.23
N ALA A 93 -37.46 2.10 -11.92
CA ALA A 93 -38.91 2.10 -12.07
C ALA A 93 -39.39 0.90 -12.92
N GLU A 94 -38.68 0.56 -14.00
CA GLU A 94 -38.97 -0.61 -14.85
C GLU A 94 -38.71 -1.95 -14.15
N ALA A 95 -37.80 -1.99 -13.17
CA ALA A 95 -37.60 -3.17 -12.33
C ALA A 95 -38.78 -3.40 -11.37
N VAL A 96 -39.29 -2.33 -10.75
CA VAL A 96 -40.44 -2.41 -9.82
C VAL A 96 -41.73 -2.80 -10.56
N SER A 97 -41.97 -2.25 -11.76
CA SER A 97 -43.21 -2.47 -12.51
C SER A 97 -43.40 -3.88 -13.11
N LYS A 98 -42.41 -4.77 -12.98
CA LYS A 98 -42.47 -6.17 -13.45
C LYS A 98 -42.82 -7.19 -12.34
N SER A 99 -43.19 -6.71 -11.17
CA SER A 99 -43.59 -7.53 -10.00
C SER A 99 -45.06 -7.94 -10.08
N PRO A 100 -45.44 -9.22 -9.88
CA PRO A 100 -46.85 -9.61 -9.76
C PRO A 100 -47.50 -9.07 -8.47
N PRO A 101 -48.78 -8.67 -8.49
CA PRO A 101 -49.47 -8.17 -7.31
C PRO A 101 -50.06 -9.32 -6.46
N GLY A 102 -49.66 -9.40 -5.19
CA GLY A 102 -50.45 -10.11 -4.17
C GLY A 102 -49.66 -10.87 -3.11
N LEU A 103 -49.46 -10.25 -1.94
CA LEU A 103 -50.18 -10.63 -0.72
C LEU A 103 -49.86 -9.65 0.42
N SER A 104 -50.89 -9.31 1.21
CA SER A 104 -50.77 -8.47 2.40
C SER A 104 -50.54 -9.33 3.64
N SER A 105 -49.57 -8.95 4.47
CA SER A 105 -49.49 -9.40 5.87
C SER A 105 -48.91 -8.25 6.69
N GLU A 106 -49.69 -7.75 7.63
CA GLU A 106 -49.20 -6.85 8.66
C GLU A 106 -48.57 -7.71 9.76
N GLU A 107 -47.31 -7.44 10.12
CA GLU A 107 -46.96 -7.40 11.55
C GLU A 107 -45.70 -6.57 11.79
N SER A 108 -45.63 -5.98 12.99
CA SER A 108 -44.60 -5.00 13.35
C SER A 108 -43.69 -5.52 14.45
N SER A 109 -42.39 -5.55 14.20
CA SER A 109 -41.39 -5.50 15.27
C SER A 109 -40.11 -4.81 14.79
N LEU A 110 -39.35 -4.29 15.74
CA LEU A 110 -38.15 -3.49 15.51
C LEU A 110 -36.93 -4.40 15.52
N ASP A 111 -36.11 -4.33 14.47
CA ASP A 111 -34.69 -4.66 14.59
C ASP A 111 -33.85 -3.61 13.85
N VAL A 112 -32.94 -2.96 14.59
CA VAL A 112 -32.15 -1.82 14.12
C VAL A 112 -30.70 -2.27 13.97
N GLN A 113 -30.38 -2.82 12.80
CA GLN A 113 -28.99 -3.16 12.50
C GLN A 113 -28.10 -1.90 12.53
N PRO A 114 -26.98 -1.89 13.27
CA PRO A 114 -26.12 -0.72 13.39
C PRO A 114 -25.34 -0.47 12.10
N SER A 115 -25.76 0.54 11.33
CA SER A 115 -25.04 0.95 10.12
C SER A 115 -23.61 1.37 10.45
N LYS A 116 -22.61 0.62 9.99
CA LYS A 116 -21.19 0.99 10.12
C LYS A 116 -20.87 2.21 9.26
N VAL A 117 -21.01 3.41 9.83
CA VAL A 117 -20.68 4.68 9.17
C VAL A 117 -19.17 4.80 9.01
N LEU A 118 -18.68 4.59 7.78
CA LEU A 118 -17.32 4.98 7.41
C LEU A 118 -17.16 6.50 7.49
N ARG A 119 -16.01 6.98 7.95
CA ARG A 119 -15.76 8.40 8.29
C ARG A 119 -15.59 9.34 7.07
N SER A 120 -16.18 8.99 5.93
CA SER A 120 -16.41 9.93 4.80
C SER A 120 -17.64 9.48 4.02
N GLY A 121 -18.67 10.33 3.88
CA GLY A 121 -19.87 9.93 3.13
C GLY A 121 -21.19 10.70 3.34
N VAL A 122 -21.32 11.61 4.32
CA VAL A 122 -22.60 12.29 4.56
C VAL A 122 -22.93 13.29 3.44
N LYS A 123 -23.79 12.88 2.51
CA LYS A 123 -24.48 13.75 1.54
C LYS A 123 -25.98 13.72 1.77
N THR A 124 -26.45 14.50 2.74
CA THR A 124 -27.89 14.76 2.92
C THR A 124 -28.38 15.88 1.98
N PRO A 125 -29.69 15.95 1.67
CA PRO A 125 -30.27 17.02 0.85
C PRO A 125 -30.20 18.40 1.52
N ARG A 126 -30.46 19.46 0.73
CA ARG A 126 -30.40 20.85 1.19
C ARG A 126 -31.59 21.25 2.05
N SER A 127 -31.30 21.96 3.13
CA SER A 127 -32.09 23.10 3.62
C SER A 127 -31.12 24.23 4.02
N ASP A 128 -31.51 25.48 3.81
CA ASP A 128 -30.64 26.64 4.05
C ASP A 128 -30.63 27.05 5.53
N VAL A 129 -29.54 26.71 6.23
CA VAL A 129 -29.02 27.51 7.36
C VAL A 129 -27.50 27.51 7.30
N SER A 130 -26.90 28.66 7.60
CA SER A 130 -25.44 28.89 7.64
C SER A 130 -24.69 27.82 8.46
N ARG A 131 -23.95 26.95 7.77
CA ARG A 131 -22.96 26.06 8.40
C ARG A 131 -21.58 26.72 8.38
N ARG A 132 -21.03 26.96 9.57
CA ARG A 132 -19.57 27.12 9.74
C ARG A 132 -18.91 25.80 9.34
N SER A 133 -17.74 25.86 8.70
CA SER A 133 -17.04 24.68 8.20
C SER A 133 -16.54 23.80 9.35
N GLU A 134 -16.86 22.51 9.32
CA GLU A 134 -16.40 21.49 10.27
C GLU A 134 -14.98 20.98 9.91
N HIS A 135 -14.10 21.91 9.58
CA HIS A 135 -12.65 21.71 9.39
C HIS A 135 -11.92 22.74 10.24
N VAL A 136 -10.92 22.30 11.02
CA VAL A 136 -10.16 23.17 11.94
C VAL A 136 -9.33 24.22 11.18
N LEU A 137 -8.92 23.90 9.95
CA LEU A 137 -8.14 24.77 9.07
C LEU A 137 -8.89 25.02 7.73
N PRO A 138 -8.72 26.20 7.09
CA PRO A 138 -9.33 26.48 5.79
C PRO A 138 -8.77 25.59 4.66
N GLU A 139 -9.50 25.46 3.54
CA GLU A 139 -9.05 24.76 2.32
C GLU A 139 -7.97 25.53 1.52
N THR A 140 -6.90 25.96 2.20
CA THR A 140 -5.78 26.71 1.64
C THR A 140 -4.44 26.09 2.04
N CYS A 141 -3.33 26.52 1.42
CA CYS A 141 -2.00 26.06 1.79
C CYS A 141 -1.53 26.77 3.07
N ILE A 142 -1.31 26.05 4.17
CA ILE A 142 -0.87 26.61 5.46
C ILE A 142 0.39 27.51 5.35
N ILE A 143 1.29 27.17 4.43
CA ILE A 143 2.56 27.87 4.20
C ILE A 143 2.37 29.20 3.45
N CYS A 144 1.50 29.27 2.43
CA CYS A 144 1.42 30.43 1.52
C CYS A 144 0.06 31.11 1.41
N LEU A 145 -1.00 30.49 1.95
CA LEU A 145 -2.41 30.94 2.04
C LEU A 145 -3.14 31.27 0.71
N ALA A 146 -2.42 31.61 -0.36
CA ALA A 146 -2.91 31.79 -1.71
C ALA A 146 -2.69 30.52 -2.57
N SER A 147 -3.49 30.36 -3.63
CA SER A 147 -3.37 29.27 -4.61
C SER A 147 -2.16 29.48 -5.54
N LYS A 148 -1.39 28.42 -5.79
CA LYS A 148 -0.15 28.47 -6.58
C LYS A 148 -0.38 27.89 -7.97
N SER A 149 0.28 28.43 -8.99
CA SER A 149 0.31 27.85 -10.34
C SER A 149 1.73 27.62 -10.80
N THR A 150 1.94 26.51 -11.51
CA THR A 150 3.21 26.11 -12.10
C THR A 150 3.07 26.06 -13.62
N VAL A 151 4.16 26.34 -14.34
CA VAL A 151 4.21 26.16 -15.79
C VAL A 151 4.73 24.75 -16.05
N ASP A 152 3.95 23.95 -16.77
CA ASP A 152 4.41 22.65 -17.26
C ASP A 152 5.55 22.87 -18.27
N ARG A 153 6.72 22.31 -17.98
CA ARG A 153 7.95 22.48 -18.77
C ARG A 153 7.84 21.90 -20.18
N THR A 154 6.90 20.97 -20.38
CA THR A 154 6.63 20.23 -21.63
C THR A 154 5.59 20.95 -22.47
N THR A 155 4.42 21.26 -21.90
CA THR A 155 3.31 21.89 -22.65
C THR A 155 3.30 23.43 -22.62
N LYS A 156 4.17 24.05 -21.82
CA LYS A 156 4.24 25.50 -21.54
C LYS A 156 2.95 26.14 -21.00
N LYS A 157 1.94 25.32 -20.64
CA LYS A 157 0.67 25.79 -20.08
C LYS A 157 0.78 25.98 -18.57
N ARG A 158 0.09 26.99 -18.03
CA ARG A 158 -0.07 27.18 -16.58
C ARG A 158 -1.08 26.15 -16.05
N LYS A 159 -0.66 25.36 -15.07
CA LYS A 159 -1.48 24.41 -14.32
C LYS A 159 -1.59 24.91 -12.87
N LEU A 160 -2.77 24.84 -12.27
CA LEU A 160 -2.89 25.13 -10.84
C LEU A 160 -2.24 23.97 -10.07
N GLU A 161 -1.37 24.28 -9.11
CA GLU A 161 -0.81 23.28 -8.21
C GLU A 161 -1.90 22.85 -7.23
N ARG A 162 -2.09 21.54 -7.04
CA ARG A 162 -3.09 21.03 -6.09
C ARG A 162 -2.53 21.12 -4.67
N LEU A 163 -3.43 21.33 -3.71
CA LEU A 163 -3.13 21.05 -2.30
C LEU A 163 -2.99 19.55 -2.10
N VAL A 164 -2.04 19.18 -1.25
CA VAL A 164 -1.75 17.84 -0.75
C VAL A 164 -2.01 17.87 0.76
N THR A 165 -2.59 16.80 1.28
CA THR A 165 -2.84 16.56 2.71
C THR A 165 -1.62 15.95 3.38
N CYS A 166 -1.41 16.23 4.68
CA CYS A 166 -0.36 15.55 5.44
C CYS A 166 -0.80 14.11 5.74
N GLU A 167 -0.22 13.15 5.03
CA GLU A 167 -0.56 11.71 5.13
C GLU A 167 0.43 10.93 6.03
N THR A 168 1.49 11.59 6.49
CA THR A 168 2.55 11.05 7.36
C THR A 168 2.95 12.10 8.39
N ASP A 169 3.55 11.66 9.51
CA ASP A 169 4.10 12.46 10.61
C ASP A 169 4.60 13.86 10.18
N GLY A 170 3.87 14.89 10.62
CA GLY A 170 4.15 16.28 10.26
C GLY A 170 5.39 16.88 10.92
N SER A 171 6.19 16.10 11.65
CA SER A 171 7.37 16.52 12.43
C SER A 171 8.32 17.42 11.64
N LYS A 172 8.62 17.06 10.38
CA LYS A 172 9.48 17.87 9.48
C LYS A 172 8.93 19.27 9.17
N LEU A 173 7.61 19.45 9.20
CA LEU A 173 6.96 20.76 9.03
C LEU A 173 7.03 21.58 10.32
N LEU A 174 6.83 20.92 11.48
CA LEU A 174 6.96 21.53 12.81
C LEU A 174 8.41 21.97 13.08
N GLU A 175 9.39 21.12 12.81
CA GLU A 175 10.83 21.44 12.85
C GLU A 175 11.17 22.65 11.96
N ALA A 176 10.68 22.65 10.71
CA ALA A 176 10.93 23.76 9.78
C ALA A 176 10.27 25.07 10.22
N ALA A 177 9.10 25.02 10.86
CA ALA A 177 8.42 26.18 11.42
C ALA A 177 9.13 26.72 12.66
N ARG A 178 9.59 25.85 13.57
CA ARG A 178 10.42 26.21 14.74
C ARG A 178 11.75 26.82 14.31
N ALA A 179 12.47 26.18 13.38
CA ALA A 179 13.73 26.68 12.82
C ALA A 179 13.62 28.03 12.08
N LYS A 180 12.39 28.47 11.76
CA LYS A 180 12.10 29.77 11.14
C LYS A 180 11.40 30.78 12.05
N ASN A 181 11.05 30.38 13.28
CA ASN A 181 10.15 31.12 14.17
C ASN A 181 8.86 31.59 13.46
N ASP A 182 8.29 30.75 12.59
CA ASP A 182 7.04 31.07 11.89
C ASP A 182 5.84 30.84 12.82
N HIS A 183 5.62 31.82 13.70
CA HIS A 183 4.53 31.79 14.69
C HIS A 183 3.15 31.54 14.05
N ARG A 184 2.93 31.94 12.79
CA ARG A 184 1.64 31.73 12.11
C ARG A 184 1.40 30.27 11.79
N VAL A 185 2.43 29.55 11.34
CA VAL A 185 2.35 28.10 11.11
C VAL A 185 2.34 27.36 12.46
N LEU A 186 3.19 27.75 13.41
CA LEU A 186 3.26 27.12 14.74
C LEU A 186 1.92 27.15 15.49
N LEU A 187 1.24 28.31 15.53
CA LEU A 187 -0.10 28.45 16.15
C LEU A 187 -1.19 27.54 15.55
N GLN A 188 -0.92 26.88 14.41
CA GLN A 188 -1.85 25.98 13.73
C GLN A 188 -1.44 24.50 13.78
N ILE A 189 -0.22 24.16 14.22
CA ILE A 189 0.30 22.77 14.24
C ILE A 189 1.04 22.38 15.53
N GLU A 190 1.31 23.31 16.44
CA GLU A 190 2.06 23.02 17.66
C GLU A 190 1.16 22.39 18.74
N GLY A 191 1.54 21.20 19.22
CA GLY A 191 0.74 20.42 20.18
C GLY A 191 -0.45 19.66 19.56
N LEU A 192 -0.65 19.75 18.24
CA LEU A 192 -1.69 19.04 17.49
C LEU A 192 -1.04 18.10 16.47
N ASP A 193 -1.64 16.93 16.22
CA ASP A 193 -1.18 16.07 15.13
C ASP A 193 -1.55 16.70 13.75
N PRO A 194 -0.56 17.01 12.88
CA PRO A 194 -0.79 17.56 11.55
C PRO A 194 -1.58 16.64 10.60
N VAL A 195 -1.64 15.33 10.88
CA VAL A 195 -2.47 14.37 10.13
C VAL A 195 -3.94 14.47 10.58
N CYS A 196 -4.23 14.38 11.89
CA CYS A 196 -5.58 14.52 12.45
C CYS A 196 -6.28 15.85 12.14
N ILE A 197 -5.54 16.95 11.97
CA ILE A 197 -6.12 18.27 11.60
C ILE A 197 -6.15 18.53 10.08
N GLU A 198 -5.88 17.51 9.27
CA GLU A 198 -5.84 17.56 7.79
C GLU A 198 -4.97 18.71 7.22
N VAL A 199 -3.74 18.91 7.71
CA VAL A 199 -2.90 20.03 7.24
C VAL A 199 -2.69 19.95 5.72
N ARG A 200 -3.09 21.01 5.00
CA ARG A 200 -2.99 21.11 3.54
C ARG A 200 -1.88 22.06 3.10
N TYR A 201 -1.10 21.65 2.10
CA TYR A 201 -0.04 22.46 1.49
C TYR A 201 0.17 22.15 0.01
N HIS A 202 0.73 23.10 -0.75
CA HIS A 202 1.32 22.79 -2.05
C HIS A 202 2.62 22.02 -1.87
N ALA A 203 2.85 20.94 -2.63
CA ALA A 203 4.06 20.13 -2.53
C ALA A 203 5.35 20.95 -2.75
N SER A 204 5.32 21.91 -3.68
CA SER A 204 6.44 22.83 -3.91
C SER A 204 6.67 23.78 -2.73
N CYS A 205 5.61 24.23 -2.05
CA CYS A 205 5.73 25.05 -0.84
C CYS A 205 6.32 24.23 0.31
N TYR A 206 5.84 23.01 0.56
CA TYR A 206 6.42 22.13 1.58
C TYR A 206 7.92 21.87 1.35
N LYS A 207 8.31 21.54 0.11
CA LYS A 207 9.71 21.31 -0.26
C LYS A 207 10.60 22.56 -0.12
N GLN A 208 10.08 23.74 -0.42
CA GLN A 208 10.79 25.02 -0.21
C GLN A 208 10.84 25.41 1.28
N TYR A 209 9.80 25.08 2.04
CA TYR A 209 9.67 25.43 3.45
C TYR A 209 10.54 24.55 4.35
N THR A 210 10.54 23.23 4.12
CA THR A 210 11.37 22.26 4.88
C THR A 210 12.85 22.29 4.50
N LYS A 211 13.26 23.00 3.44
CA LYS A 211 14.66 23.06 2.97
C LYS A 211 15.67 23.44 4.08
N CYS A 212 15.28 24.26 5.05
CA CYS A 212 16.13 24.64 6.18
C CYS A 212 16.55 23.46 7.09
N THR A 213 15.76 22.39 7.20
CA THR A 213 16.16 21.22 8.03
C THR A 213 17.24 20.36 7.35
N TYR A 214 17.44 20.52 6.04
CA TYR A 214 18.55 19.90 5.30
C TYR A 214 19.82 20.74 5.35
N GLU A 215 19.70 22.07 5.36
CA GLU A 215 20.84 23.00 5.39
C GLU A 215 21.38 23.27 6.80
N GLY A 216 20.69 22.76 7.84
CA GLY A 216 21.10 22.84 9.24
C GLY A 216 22.00 21.71 9.75
N ARG A 217 22.33 20.68 8.94
CA ARG A 217 23.34 19.68 9.34
C ARG A 217 24.74 20.28 9.17
N PRO A 218 25.59 20.31 10.23
CA PRO A 218 26.99 20.67 10.08
C PRO A 218 27.68 19.73 9.09
N THR A 219 28.51 20.27 8.20
CA THR A 219 29.37 19.46 7.33
C THR A 219 30.37 18.68 8.17
N SER A 220 30.11 17.37 8.38
CA SER A 220 30.88 16.47 9.25
C SER A 220 32.38 16.35 8.89
N GLY A 221 32.79 16.84 7.72
CA GLY A 221 34.18 16.85 7.26
C GLY A 221 35.16 17.69 8.11
N ARG A 222 34.69 18.52 9.07
CA ARG A 222 35.58 19.24 10.01
C ARG A 222 35.90 18.49 11.32
N TYR A 223 35.13 17.46 11.67
CA TYR A 223 35.29 16.74 12.96
C TYR A 223 35.73 15.28 12.80
N LEU A 224 35.92 14.82 11.56
CA LEU A 224 36.43 13.47 11.25
C LEU A 224 37.67 13.54 10.36
N SER A 225 38.68 14.28 10.82
CA SER A 225 40.00 14.38 10.19
C SER A 225 40.98 13.35 10.77
N GLU A 226 40.97 13.14 12.08
CA GLU A 226 41.99 12.32 12.76
C GLU A 226 41.63 10.84 12.70
N SER A 227 40.38 10.46 12.98
CA SER A 227 39.92 9.08 12.76
C SER A 227 40.00 8.70 11.28
N PHE A 228 39.80 9.65 10.36
CA PHE A 228 39.94 9.37 8.93
C PHE A 228 41.39 9.18 8.50
N SER A 229 42.35 9.97 9.00
CA SER A 229 43.76 9.68 8.69
C SER A 229 44.16 8.33 9.27
N TYR A 230 43.91 8.08 10.55
CA TYR A 230 44.24 6.79 11.17
C TYR A 230 43.59 5.60 10.45
N PHE A 231 42.32 5.70 10.06
CA PHE A 231 41.64 4.69 9.26
C PHE A 231 42.31 4.48 7.90
N CYS A 232 42.72 5.56 7.22
CA CYS A 232 43.48 5.45 5.98
C CYS A 232 44.81 4.70 6.20
N ASP A 233 45.55 5.06 7.25
CA ASP A 233 46.92 4.60 7.41
C ASP A 233 46.96 3.14 7.93
N GLU A 234 46.01 2.74 8.78
CA GLU A 234 45.87 1.39 9.32
C GLU A 234 45.11 0.40 8.41
N VAL A 235 44.02 0.83 7.77
CA VAL A 235 43.13 -0.06 7.00
C VAL A 235 43.39 0.06 5.51
N ILE A 236 43.50 1.26 4.95
CA ILE A 236 43.73 1.42 3.51
C ILE A 236 45.20 1.11 3.18
N THR A 237 46.15 1.78 3.80
CA THR A 237 47.58 1.64 3.48
C THR A 237 48.12 0.28 3.91
N ARG A 238 47.85 -0.19 5.14
CA ARG A 238 48.42 -1.48 5.61
C ARG A 238 47.69 -2.72 5.08
N ARG A 239 46.35 -2.74 5.04
CA ARG A 239 45.58 -3.94 4.64
C ARG A 239 45.28 -3.99 3.14
N LEU A 240 44.62 -2.97 2.58
CA LEU A 240 44.25 -2.95 1.16
C LEU A 240 45.46 -2.76 0.22
N ILE A 241 46.36 -1.81 0.51
CA ILE A 241 47.48 -1.48 -0.39
C ILE A 241 48.69 -2.40 -0.13
N ALA A 242 49.24 -2.41 1.09
CA ALA A 242 50.43 -3.21 1.38
C ALA A 242 50.13 -4.73 1.53
N GLY A 243 48.98 -5.08 2.12
CA GLY A 243 48.52 -6.46 2.29
C GLY A 243 47.83 -7.07 1.07
N GLY A 244 47.27 -6.25 0.17
CA GLY A 244 46.52 -6.71 -1.00
C GLY A 244 45.12 -7.27 -0.70
N GLU A 245 44.56 -6.99 0.48
CA GLU A 245 43.23 -7.50 0.86
C GLU A 245 42.11 -6.91 0.00
N ILE A 246 41.16 -7.75 -0.44
CA ILE A 246 39.95 -7.33 -1.15
C ILE A 246 38.81 -7.20 -0.14
N ILE A 247 38.31 -5.98 0.09
CA ILE A 247 37.35 -5.70 1.18
C ILE A 247 35.99 -5.20 0.62
N LYS A 248 34.90 -5.77 1.13
CA LYS A 248 33.51 -5.34 0.86
C LYS A 248 33.30 -3.90 1.36
N MET A 249 32.73 -3.01 0.56
CA MET A 249 32.47 -1.60 0.91
C MET A 249 31.64 -1.43 2.20
N ASN A 250 30.68 -2.33 2.46
CA ASN A 250 29.90 -2.33 3.71
C ASN A 250 30.81 -2.57 4.93
N THR A 251 31.63 -3.62 4.90
CA THR A 251 32.60 -3.94 5.96
C THR A 251 33.63 -2.81 6.13
N LEU A 252 34.08 -2.20 5.02
CA LEU A 252 34.98 -1.05 5.05
C LEU A 252 34.35 0.19 5.74
N ASN A 253 33.04 0.43 5.54
CA ASN A 253 32.31 1.49 6.23
C ASN A 253 32.01 1.13 7.71
N LYS A 254 31.67 -0.12 8.04
CA LYS A 254 31.59 -0.61 9.43
C LYS A 254 32.91 -0.35 10.18
N LEU A 255 34.06 -0.64 9.55
CA LEU A 255 35.39 -0.37 10.11
C LEU A 255 35.66 1.13 10.32
N PHE A 256 35.25 2.00 9.38
CA PHE A 256 35.40 3.46 9.54
C PHE A 256 34.53 4.00 10.69
N ILE A 257 33.26 3.60 10.77
CA ILE A 257 32.33 3.98 11.85
C ILE A 257 32.88 3.54 13.21
N ASN A 258 33.36 2.29 13.31
CA ASN A 258 34.00 1.78 14.53
C ASN A 258 35.30 2.52 14.88
N THR A 259 36.05 3.02 13.90
CA THR A 259 37.27 3.83 14.14
C THR A 259 36.91 5.20 14.71
N ALA A 260 35.91 5.89 14.12
CA ALA A 260 35.42 7.18 14.58
C ALA A 260 34.86 7.11 16.01
N ARG A 261 34.04 6.09 16.30
CA ARG A 261 33.49 5.82 17.64
C ARG A 261 34.59 5.54 18.68
N LYS A 262 35.69 4.90 18.30
CA LYS A 262 36.81 4.56 19.20
C LYS A 262 37.82 5.69 19.46
N ARG A 263 37.95 6.68 18.56
CA ARG A 263 38.99 7.73 18.66
C ARG A 263 38.45 9.13 18.92
N GLU A 264 37.51 9.61 18.11
CA GLU A 264 36.91 10.94 18.28
C GLU A 264 35.65 10.89 19.17
N TYR A 265 35.21 9.70 19.61
CA TYR A 265 33.95 9.44 20.34
C TYR A 265 32.68 9.90 19.61
N ILE A 266 32.77 10.11 18.29
CA ILE A 266 31.63 10.54 17.46
C ILE A 266 30.91 9.31 16.93
N ASP A 267 29.63 9.18 17.25
CA ASP A 267 28.78 8.19 16.59
C ASP A 267 28.36 8.66 15.19
N ILE A 268 28.86 7.96 14.18
CA ILE A 268 28.55 8.21 12.77
C ILE A 268 27.83 7.02 12.12
N THR A 269 26.97 6.32 12.86
CA THR A 269 26.11 5.22 12.34
C THR A 269 25.37 5.57 11.05
N THR A 270 24.96 6.83 10.87
CA THR A 270 24.26 7.29 9.64
C THR A 270 25.19 7.66 8.46
N TYR A 271 26.49 7.37 8.55
CA TYR A 271 27.47 7.67 7.50
C TYR A 271 27.35 6.72 6.31
N ARG A 272 27.13 7.27 5.12
CA ARG A 272 26.83 6.47 3.92
C ARG A 272 28.10 6.04 3.20
N ASN A 273 28.11 4.81 2.68
CA ASN A 273 29.17 4.26 1.83
C ASN A 273 29.64 5.23 0.73
N SER A 274 28.70 5.94 0.08
CA SER A 274 29.01 6.91 -0.97
C SER A 274 29.81 8.13 -0.49
N GLN A 275 29.69 8.51 0.79
CA GLN A 275 30.49 9.58 1.39
C GLN A 275 31.90 9.08 1.73
N LEU A 276 32.02 7.85 2.25
CA LEU A 276 33.34 7.22 2.48
C LEU A 276 34.07 7.02 1.15
N LYS A 277 33.40 6.45 0.13
CA LYS A 277 33.93 6.28 -1.23
C LYS A 277 34.45 7.60 -1.79
N ALA A 278 33.64 8.66 -1.78
CA ALA A 278 34.06 9.97 -2.30
C ALA A 278 35.31 10.54 -1.60
N ARG A 279 35.51 10.28 -0.30
CA ARG A 279 36.75 10.65 0.41
C ARG A 279 37.93 9.75 0.06
N LEU A 280 37.71 8.44 -0.04
CA LEU A 280 38.76 7.47 -0.38
C LEU A 280 39.26 7.66 -1.82
N THR A 281 38.37 7.76 -2.81
CA THR A 281 38.74 8.02 -4.22
C THR A 281 39.50 9.34 -4.39
N HIS A 282 39.33 10.32 -3.50
CA HIS A 282 40.09 11.57 -3.50
C HIS A 282 41.47 11.44 -2.82
N LYS A 283 41.66 10.59 -1.80
CA LYS A 283 42.97 10.39 -1.15
C LYS A 283 43.82 9.32 -1.84
N PHE A 284 43.18 8.28 -2.41
CA PHE A 284 43.81 7.12 -3.03
C PHE A 284 43.16 6.83 -4.39
N PRO A 285 43.60 7.49 -5.48
CA PRO A 285 43.04 7.29 -6.83
C PRO A 285 43.39 5.92 -7.44
N GLU A 286 44.32 5.19 -6.83
CA GLU A 286 44.75 3.82 -7.19
C GLU A 286 43.76 2.72 -6.75
N LEU A 287 42.83 3.00 -5.82
CA LEU A 287 41.83 2.03 -5.39
C LEU A 287 40.79 1.79 -6.49
N GLN A 288 40.66 0.54 -6.92
CA GLN A 288 39.58 0.11 -7.79
C GLN A 288 38.34 -0.29 -6.98
N TYR A 289 37.18 -0.02 -7.58
CA TYR A 289 35.86 -0.25 -7.02
C TYR A 289 35.07 -1.09 -8.02
N VAL A 290 34.82 -2.36 -7.70
CA VAL A 290 34.18 -3.32 -8.61
C VAL A 290 32.89 -3.84 -7.98
N GLN A 291 31.79 -3.75 -8.72
CA GLN A 291 30.52 -4.36 -8.35
C GLN A 291 30.24 -5.58 -9.26
N PRO A 292 30.34 -6.82 -8.73
CA PRO A 292 29.91 -8.01 -9.45
C PRO A 292 28.42 -7.97 -9.80
N LYS A 293 28.05 -8.53 -10.96
CA LYS A 293 26.65 -8.57 -11.43
C LYS A 293 25.69 -9.34 -10.51
N SER A 294 26.23 -10.17 -9.62
CA SER A 294 25.50 -11.02 -8.67
C SER A 294 25.37 -10.42 -7.27
N THR A 295 25.94 -9.24 -6.97
CA THR A 295 25.95 -8.68 -5.62
C THR A 295 25.62 -7.19 -5.58
N LEU A 296 24.72 -6.81 -4.66
CA LEU A 296 24.43 -5.40 -4.34
C LEU A 296 25.60 -4.68 -3.64
N CYS A 297 26.60 -5.43 -3.16
CA CYS A 297 27.81 -4.88 -2.55
C CYS A 297 28.93 -4.64 -3.57
N GLU A 298 29.62 -3.52 -3.40
CA GLU A 298 30.84 -3.15 -4.13
C GLU A 298 32.08 -3.62 -3.35
N PHE A 299 33.10 -4.10 -4.05
CA PHE A 299 34.39 -4.51 -3.49
C PHE A 299 35.46 -3.45 -3.78
N VAL A 300 36.41 -3.29 -2.85
CA VAL A 300 37.51 -2.34 -2.92
C VAL A 300 38.83 -3.11 -2.85
N PHE A 301 39.78 -2.78 -3.73
CA PHE A 301 41.14 -3.33 -3.73
C PHE A 301 42.13 -2.38 -4.42
N CYS A 302 43.43 -2.58 -4.19
CA CYS A 302 44.50 -1.91 -4.94
C CYS A 302 45.09 -2.90 -5.96
N PRO A 303 45.11 -2.60 -7.28
CA PRO A 303 45.80 -3.43 -8.26
C PRO A 303 47.30 -3.17 -8.21
N ALA A 304 48.07 -4.15 -7.76
CA ALA A 304 49.54 -4.11 -7.74
C ALA A 304 50.11 -5.52 -8.06
N ASP A 305 50.75 -5.62 -9.23
CA ASP A 305 51.51 -6.73 -9.83
C ASP A 305 50.93 -8.17 -9.71
N GLU A 306 50.82 -8.86 -10.86
CA GLU A 306 49.94 -10.03 -11.09
C GLU A 306 50.26 -11.32 -10.29
N ASP A 307 51.31 -11.35 -9.47
CA ASP A 307 51.87 -12.55 -8.81
C ASP A 307 51.48 -12.74 -7.32
N ARG A 308 50.54 -11.97 -6.77
CA ARG A 308 50.13 -12.09 -5.35
C ARG A 308 49.00 -13.11 -5.12
N VAL A 309 49.40 -14.25 -4.55
CA VAL A 309 48.53 -15.40 -4.20
C VAL A 309 47.34 -15.00 -3.30
N LEU A 310 46.15 -15.46 -3.67
CA LEU A 310 44.90 -15.29 -2.91
C LEU A 310 44.94 -16.02 -1.55
N VAL A 311 45.17 -15.28 -0.47
CA VAL A 311 45.09 -15.80 0.90
C VAL A 311 43.71 -15.53 1.50
N GLY A 312 42.92 -16.59 1.66
CA GLY A 312 41.97 -16.81 2.76
C GLY A 312 40.89 -15.76 3.02
N LEU A 313 39.66 -16.04 2.58
CA LEU A 313 38.46 -15.47 3.19
C LEU A 313 38.29 -16.00 4.63
N GLN A 314 38.82 -15.27 5.62
CA GLN A 314 38.41 -15.40 7.02
C GLN A 314 37.44 -14.25 7.37
N ASP A 315 36.15 -14.43 7.02
CA ASP A 315 35.07 -13.54 7.42
C ASP A 315 34.81 -13.70 8.93
N SER A 316 35.63 -13.05 9.77
CA SER A 316 35.44 -12.93 11.22
C SER A 316 34.38 -11.86 11.54
N GLU A 317 33.15 -12.02 11.06
CA GLU A 317 32.04 -11.11 11.37
C GLU A 317 31.28 -11.56 12.62
N SER A 318 31.82 -11.17 13.78
CA SER A 318 31.03 -11.09 15.00
C SER A 318 30.08 -9.89 14.95
N ASP A 319 28.79 -10.19 15.02
CA ASP A 319 27.67 -9.32 15.38
C ASP A 319 27.05 -8.35 14.33
N SER A 320 25.72 -8.22 14.49
CA SER A 320 24.77 -7.21 14.05
C SER A 320 24.91 -6.57 12.65
N SER A 321 23.95 -6.92 11.78
CA SER A 321 23.16 -5.91 11.05
C SER A 321 21.84 -6.49 10.53
N GLU A 322 20.82 -5.63 10.53
CA GLU A 322 19.44 -5.88 10.08
C GLU A 322 19.34 -6.31 8.61
N SER A 323 18.20 -6.90 8.26
CA SER A 323 17.88 -7.38 6.91
C SER A 323 17.55 -6.25 5.92
N GLU A 324 18.14 -6.29 4.73
CA GLU A 324 17.43 -5.98 3.49
C GLU A 324 17.71 -7.08 2.45
N SER A 325 16.70 -7.37 1.62
CA SER A 325 16.65 -8.54 0.74
C SER A 325 16.48 -8.18 -0.73
N ASP A 326 17.11 -8.93 -1.64
CA ASP A 326 16.49 -9.25 -2.94
C ASP A 326 17.05 -10.55 -3.54
N GLU A 327 16.33 -11.18 -4.48
CA GLU A 327 16.61 -12.55 -4.99
C GLU A 327 16.96 -12.65 -6.48
N SER A 328 17.84 -13.61 -6.83
CA SER A 328 17.68 -14.61 -7.92
C SER A 328 18.91 -15.54 -7.98
N ARG A 329 18.82 -16.89 -7.94
CA ARG A 329 18.32 -17.85 -8.94
C ARG A 329 19.12 -17.83 -10.26
N THR A 330 19.78 -18.88 -10.77
CA THR A 330 20.08 -20.29 -10.35
C THR A 330 21.46 -20.71 -10.99
N SER A 331 22.01 -21.94 -11.07
CA SER A 331 21.62 -23.34 -10.77
C SER A 331 22.86 -24.28 -10.68
N ASN A 332 22.66 -25.49 -10.12
CA ASN A 332 23.32 -26.80 -10.35
C ASN A 332 24.81 -26.89 -10.79
N LEU A 333 25.63 -27.63 -10.01
CA LEU A 333 26.09 -28.99 -10.37
C LEU A 333 26.78 -29.72 -9.18
N SER A 334 27.00 -31.03 -9.33
CA SER A 334 27.41 -32.00 -8.30
C SER A 334 28.92 -32.29 -8.26
N SER A 335 29.47 -32.67 -7.10
CA SER A 335 29.97 -34.04 -6.85
C SER A 335 30.44 -34.30 -5.40
N GLU A 336 30.92 -35.52 -5.16
CA GLU A 336 31.57 -36.05 -3.92
C GLU A 336 32.71 -35.15 -3.36
N GLY A 337 33.16 -35.27 -2.10
CA GLY A 337 32.81 -36.18 -1.00
C GLY A 337 33.97 -36.31 0.02
N ASP A 338 34.00 -37.44 0.74
CA ASP A 338 35.06 -37.91 1.67
C ASP A 338 35.16 -37.28 3.09
N GLN A 339 35.99 -37.89 3.95
CA GLN A 339 35.88 -37.93 5.41
C GLN A 339 37.15 -37.42 6.15
N HIS A 340 37.23 -37.68 7.47
CA HIS A 340 38.38 -37.45 8.38
C HIS A 340 38.65 -35.98 8.80
N GLN A 341 39.10 -35.66 10.02
CA GLN A 341 39.01 -36.36 11.31
C GLN A 341 39.19 -35.34 12.47
N HIS A 342 39.22 -35.83 13.71
CA HIS A 342 39.58 -35.09 14.93
C HIS A 342 40.73 -34.07 14.75
N ASP A 343 40.62 -32.92 15.42
CA ASP A 343 41.57 -32.62 16.50
C ASP A 343 40.91 -31.86 17.65
N GLN A 344 41.44 -32.01 18.87
CA GLN A 344 40.93 -31.36 20.09
C GLN A 344 41.94 -30.32 20.58
N VAL A 345 41.56 -29.03 20.54
CA VAL A 345 42.34 -27.97 21.18
C VAL A 345 41.60 -27.43 22.41
N HIS A 346 41.97 -27.94 23.59
CA HIS A 346 41.61 -27.32 24.85
C HIS A 346 42.22 -25.91 24.94
N VAL A 347 41.39 -24.88 24.96
CA VAL A 347 41.76 -23.56 25.49
C VAL A 347 40.79 -23.22 26.61
N HIS A 348 41.17 -23.57 27.83
CA HIS A 348 40.54 -23.05 29.03
C HIS A 348 41.16 -21.68 29.31
N GLU A 349 40.34 -20.63 29.45
CA GLU A 349 40.10 -19.99 30.75
C GLU A 349 39.35 -18.65 30.63
N VAL A 350 38.29 -18.50 31.44
CA VAL A 350 37.61 -17.26 31.87
C VAL A 350 37.46 -16.15 30.81
N LEU A 351 36.33 -16.21 30.09
CA LEU A 351 35.44 -15.05 30.03
C LEU A 351 34.36 -15.23 31.09
N SER A 352 33.96 -14.15 31.75
CA SER A 352 32.81 -14.16 32.67
C SER A 352 31.53 -14.42 31.87
N SER A 353 31.04 -15.65 31.92
CA SER A 353 29.83 -16.10 31.22
C SER A 353 28.59 -15.39 31.78
N ASN A 354 28.22 -14.29 31.14
CA ASN A 354 26.93 -13.65 31.36
C ASN A 354 25.85 -14.59 30.76
N PRO A 355 24.98 -15.21 31.57
CA PRO A 355 24.17 -16.36 31.14
C PRO A 355 23.29 -16.04 29.91
N ASP A 356 22.77 -14.81 29.86
CA ASP A 356 22.01 -14.24 28.75
C ASP A 356 22.66 -14.47 27.37
N HIS A 357 23.99 -14.50 27.28
CA HIS A 357 24.72 -14.70 26.03
C HIS A 357 24.84 -16.19 25.64
N GLU A 358 24.90 -17.10 26.62
CA GLU A 358 24.90 -18.54 26.35
C GLU A 358 23.49 -19.01 25.94
N ASP A 359 22.46 -18.52 26.64
CA ASP A 359 21.06 -18.73 26.29
C ASP A 359 20.74 -18.17 24.90
N ALA A 360 21.15 -16.94 24.57
CA ALA A 360 20.96 -16.37 23.25
C ALA A 360 21.65 -17.18 22.14
N ALA A 361 22.87 -17.67 22.38
CA ALA A 361 23.58 -18.52 21.43
C ALA A 361 22.87 -19.89 21.24
N GLN A 362 22.30 -20.45 22.31
CA GLN A 362 21.56 -21.71 22.26
C GLN A 362 20.20 -21.57 21.57
N ILE A 363 19.49 -20.46 21.78
CA ILE A 363 18.29 -20.08 21.03
C ILE A 363 18.61 -19.93 19.54
N TYR A 364 19.71 -19.25 19.19
CA TYR A 364 20.13 -19.08 17.79
C TYR A 364 20.42 -20.43 17.09
N ARG A 365 21.17 -21.34 17.73
CA ARG A 365 21.41 -22.71 17.23
C ARG A 365 20.09 -23.46 17.01
N SER A 366 19.17 -23.35 17.96
CA SER A 366 17.85 -24.00 17.89
C SER A 366 17.00 -23.44 16.73
N ALA A 367 17.06 -22.12 16.51
CA ALA A 367 16.39 -21.46 15.39
C ALA A 367 16.97 -21.88 14.04
N LEU A 368 18.27 -22.13 13.92
CA LEU A 368 18.86 -22.67 12.69
C LEU A 368 18.34 -24.08 12.35
N VAL A 369 18.25 -24.98 13.35
CA VAL A 369 17.68 -26.33 13.17
C VAL A 369 16.21 -26.28 12.75
N LEU A 370 15.42 -25.40 13.37
CA LEU A 370 14.02 -25.18 12.97
C LEU A 370 13.90 -24.58 11.57
N ASN A 371 14.80 -23.66 11.20
CA ASN A 371 14.80 -23.03 9.88
C ASN A 371 15.18 -24.02 8.76
N ASP A 372 16.09 -24.97 8.99
CA ASP A 372 16.34 -26.07 8.04
C ASP A 372 15.08 -26.94 7.85
N ALA A 373 14.47 -27.39 8.95
CA ALA A 373 13.24 -28.19 8.89
C ALA A 373 12.11 -27.47 8.12
N VAL A 374 11.97 -26.15 8.30
CA VAL A 374 11.01 -25.30 7.57
C VAL A 374 11.42 -25.04 6.12
N SER A 375 12.72 -24.93 5.83
CA SER A 375 13.25 -24.77 4.48
C SER A 375 13.01 -26.02 3.64
N ASN A 376 13.07 -27.20 4.25
CA ASN A 376 12.84 -28.49 3.61
C ASN A 376 11.35 -28.90 3.48
N THR A 377 10.41 -28.17 4.10
CA THR A 377 8.96 -28.38 3.92
C THR A 377 8.53 -28.27 2.45
N HIS A 378 7.70 -29.18 1.95
CA HIS A 378 7.06 -29.09 0.64
C HIS A 378 5.80 -28.19 0.69
N SER A 379 5.30 -27.74 -0.46
CA SER A 379 3.98 -27.06 -0.56
C SER A 379 2.87 -28.07 -0.87
N VAL A 380 1.61 -27.63 -0.85
CA VAL A 380 0.51 -28.38 -1.49
C VAL A 380 0.94 -28.84 -2.89
N THR A 381 0.84 -30.15 -3.13
CA THR A 381 1.52 -30.84 -4.25
C THR A 381 0.71 -30.89 -5.54
N LYS A 382 -0.62 -30.70 -5.46
CA LYS A 382 -1.54 -30.77 -6.59
C LYS A 382 -2.28 -29.44 -6.75
N TRP A 383 -2.21 -28.89 -7.96
CA TRP A 383 -2.99 -27.72 -8.37
C TRP A 383 -4.07 -28.14 -9.39
N PRO A 384 -5.32 -27.64 -9.28
CA PRO A 384 -5.86 -26.94 -8.12
C PRO A 384 -6.04 -27.87 -6.90
N PRO A 385 -5.84 -27.39 -5.66
CA PRO A 385 -6.25 -28.11 -4.46
C PRO A 385 -7.76 -28.39 -4.43
N THR A 386 -8.11 -29.58 -3.97
CA THR A 386 -9.49 -30.01 -3.68
C THR A 386 -9.73 -30.05 -2.17
N ALA A 387 -10.99 -30.20 -1.74
CA ALA A 387 -11.33 -30.26 -0.30
C ALA A 387 -10.51 -31.31 0.48
N SER A 388 -10.16 -32.44 -0.15
CA SER A 388 -9.28 -33.47 0.42
C SER A 388 -7.89 -32.95 0.81
N SER A 389 -7.27 -32.11 -0.03
CA SER A 389 -5.94 -31.50 0.21
C SER A 389 -5.97 -30.29 1.15
N LEU A 390 -7.15 -29.92 1.69
CA LEU A 390 -7.35 -28.80 2.61
C LEU A 390 -7.79 -29.29 4.01
N THR A 391 -7.42 -30.52 4.37
CA THR A 391 -7.78 -31.16 5.64
C THR A 391 -6.75 -30.93 6.75
N GLU A 392 -7.12 -31.23 7.99
CA GLU A 392 -6.20 -31.22 9.14
C GLU A 392 -5.06 -32.25 8.98
N SER A 393 -5.33 -33.43 8.40
CA SER A 393 -4.30 -34.46 8.18
C SER A 393 -3.22 -33.94 7.24
N GLU A 394 -3.59 -33.50 6.03
CA GLU A 394 -2.67 -32.91 5.05
C GLU A 394 -1.92 -31.69 5.65
N SER A 395 -2.61 -30.86 6.43
CA SER A 395 -1.99 -29.75 7.16
C SER A 395 -0.92 -30.21 8.17
N ALA A 396 -1.15 -31.34 8.84
CA ALA A 396 -0.19 -31.95 9.74
C ALA A 396 0.95 -32.63 8.97
N ASP A 397 0.66 -33.36 7.90
CA ASP A 397 1.65 -34.12 7.13
C ASP A 397 2.64 -33.19 6.38
N ILE A 398 2.20 -31.99 5.99
CA ILE A 398 3.07 -30.94 5.43
C ILE A 398 3.91 -30.24 6.53
N VAL A 399 3.40 -30.06 7.76
CA VAL A 399 4.08 -29.30 8.83
C VAL A 399 5.18 -30.14 9.51
N PRO A 400 6.46 -29.69 9.55
CA PRO A 400 7.54 -30.42 10.21
C PRO A 400 7.24 -30.73 11.69
N PRO A 401 7.42 -31.98 12.16
CA PRO A 401 7.22 -32.34 13.58
C PRO A 401 8.01 -31.45 14.55
N LEU A 402 9.26 -31.10 14.23
CA LEU A 402 10.09 -30.20 15.05
C LEU A 402 9.47 -28.82 15.24
N LEU A 403 8.85 -28.25 14.19
CA LEU A 403 8.16 -26.95 14.29
C LEU A 403 6.89 -27.06 15.13
N PHE A 404 6.10 -28.12 14.93
CA PHE A 404 4.90 -28.37 15.72
C PHE A 404 5.22 -28.53 17.21
N ASN A 405 6.23 -29.36 17.53
CA ASN A 405 6.69 -29.60 18.89
C ASN A 405 7.22 -28.32 19.54
N PHE A 406 8.04 -27.54 18.83
CA PHE A 406 8.55 -26.25 19.32
C PHE A 406 7.41 -25.30 19.72
N ILE A 407 6.39 -25.14 18.88
CA ILE A 407 5.23 -24.29 19.20
C ILE A 407 4.45 -24.86 20.40
N ALA A 408 4.24 -26.18 20.47
CA ALA A 408 3.55 -26.83 21.59
C ALA A 408 4.30 -26.67 22.93
N TRP A 409 5.64 -26.77 22.92
CA TRP A 409 6.49 -26.49 24.08
C TRP A 409 6.46 -25.01 24.47
N CYS A 410 6.62 -24.09 23.51
CA CYS A 410 6.58 -22.64 23.78
C CYS A 410 5.21 -22.13 24.26
N THR A 411 4.13 -22.87 24.00
CA THR A 411 2.78 -22.55 24.49
C THR A 411 2.37 -23.32 25.75
N GLY A 412 3.19 -24.26 26.23
CA GLY A 412 2.88 -25.11 27.37
C GLY A 412 1.79 -26.15 27.12
N LEU A 413 1.41 -26.38 25.85
CA LEU A 413 0.43 -27.40 25.44
C LEU A 413 0.99 -28.83 25.51
N HIS A 414 2.32 -28.96 25.51
CA HIS A 414 3.04 -30.17 25.84
C HIS A 414 4.33 -29.78 26.59
N ASN A 415 4.79 -30.59 27.54
CA ASN A 415 5.99 -30.29 28.33
C ASN A 415 7.11 -31.32 28.15
N ASP A 416 6.77 -32.57 27.85
CA ASP A 416 7.76 -33.63 27.68
C ASP A 416 8.46 -33.54 26.31
N PHE A 417 9.72 -33.95 26.28
CA PHE A 417 10.53 -34.02 25.07
C PHE A 417 10.13 -35.22 24.19
N SER A 418 10.00 -34.99 22.88
CA SER A 418 9.77 -36.01 21.87
C SER A 418 10.42 -35.63 20.55
N THR A 419 10.96 -36.62 19.85
CA THR A 419 11.43 -36.51 18.46
C THR A 419 10.31 -36.67 17.44
N GLU A 420 9.22 -37.34 17.81
CA GLU A 420 8.01 -37.50 17.01
C GLU A 420 7.00 -36.39 17.35
N ARG A 421 5.96 -36.20 16.52
CA ARG A 421 4.96 -35.15 16.75
C ARG A 421 4.21 -35.38 18.06
N VAL A 422 4.25 -34.41 18.97
CA VAL A 422 3.57 -34.50 20.27
C VAL A 422 2.05 -34.53 20.12
N GLU A 423 1.37 -35.30 20.98
CA GLU A 423 -0.09 -35.32 21.01
C GLU A 423 -0.64 -34.17 21.86
N VAL A 424 -1.41 -33.27 21.24
CA VAL A 424 -2.13 -32.20 21.93
C VAL A 424 -3.56 -32.69 22.21
N GLN A 425 -3.95 -32.69 23.50
CA GLN A 425 -5.20 -33.31 23.96
C GLN A 425 -6.47 -32.63 23.43
N ASP A 426 -6.47 -31.29 23.34
CA ASP A 426 -7.57 -30.54 22.70
C ASP A 426 -7.32 -30.39 21.20
N HIS A 427 -8.28 -30.85 20.40
CA HIS A 427 -8.32 -30.65 18.95
C HIS A 427 -8.33 -29.16 18.57
N ALA A 428 -9.01 -28.29 19.33
CA ALA A 428 -9.03 -26.86 19.00
C ALA A 428 -7.66 -26.20 19.24
N ASP A 429 -6.91 -26.59 20.28
CA ASP A 429 -5.51 -26.19 20.46
C ASP A 429 -4.57 -26.81 19.40
N LYS A 430 -4.74 -28.09 19.04
CA LYS A 430 -3.99 -28.72 17.93
C LYS A 430 -4.15 -27.95 16.62
N VAL A 431 -5.37 -27.51 16.30
CA VAL A 431 -5.65 -26.67 15.11
C VAL A 431 -5.00 -25.28 15.23
N LYS A 432 -4.92 -24.66 16.42
CA LYS A 432 -4.18 -23.41 16.63
C LYS A 432 -2.67 -23.59 16.39
N VAL A 433 -2.08 -24.67 16.90
CA VAL A 433 -0.65 -25.00 16.67
C VAL A 433 -0.37 -25.21 15.18
N LEU A 434 -1.18 -26.00 14.47
CA LEU A 434 -1.08 -26.17 13.02
C LEU A 434 -1.28 -24.84 12.25
N SER A 435 -2.15 -23.96 12.75
CA SER A 435 -2.41 -22.65 12.17
C SER A 435 -1.20 -21.70 12.28
N ILE A 436 -0.49 -21.71 13.42
CA ILE A 436 0.74 -20.93 13.63
C ILE A 436 1.90 -21.53 12.82
N ALA A 437 2.04 -22.86 12.83
CA ALA A 437 3.10 -23.55 12.08
C ALA A 437 3.03 -23.27 10.58
N GLN A 438 1.82 -23.25 10.00
CA GLN A 438 1.62 -22.91 8.60
C GLN A 438 1.99 -21.45 8.28
N ASP A 439 1.76 -20.51 9.19
CA ASP A 439 2.16 -19.10 8.99
C ASP A 439 3.69 -18.96 9.01
N ILE A 440 4.39 -19.71 9.87
CA ILE A 440 5.87 -19.72 9.91
C ILE A 440 6.45 -20.32 8.61
N VAL A 441 5.91 -21.43 8.11
CA VAL A 441 6.35 -22.02 6.82
C VAL A 441 6.06 -21.09 5.64
N SER A 442 4.87 -20.48 5.61
CA SER A 442 4.48 -19.51 4.61
C SER A 442 5.41 -18.28 4.62
N LEU A 443 5.63 -17.68 5.79
CA LEU A 443 6.49 -16.50 5.99
C LEU A 443 7.95 -16.77 5.58
N SER A 444 8.54 -17.89 6.05
CA SER A 444 9.88 -18.32 5.65
C SER A 444 10.00 -18.48 4.12
N SER A 445 8.95 -18.98 3.47
CA SER A 445 8.90 -19.11 2.01
C SER A 445 8.57 -17.80 1.25
N GLN A 446 8.29 -16.68 1.94
CA GLN A 446 7.72 -15.46 1.35
C GLN A 446 6.39 -15.73 0.59
N GLY A 447 5.53 -16.58 1.15
CA GLY A 447 4.26 -17.00 0.55
C GLY A 447 4.36 -17.96 -0.63
N ARG A 448 5.57 -18.39 -1.04
CA ARG A 448 5.78 -19.29 -2.19
C ARG A 448 5.38 -20.74 -1.91
N LYS A 449 5.45 -21.18 -0.65
CA LYS A 449 4.89 -22.47 -0.21
C LYS A 449 3.42 -22.25 0.12
N LEU A 450 2.53 -22.63 -0.81
CA LEU A 450 1.10 -22.61 -0.57
C LEU A 450 0.75 -23.66 0.50
N MET A 451 0.25 -23.18 1.64
CA MET A 451 -0.17 -23.99 2.79
C MET A 451 -1.69 -24.12 2.86
N PRO A 452 -2.27 -25.26 3.29
CA PRO A 452 -3.72 -25.49 3.35
C PRO A 452 -4.52 -24.35 4.01
N LYS A 453 -4.09 -23.84 5.16
CA LYS A 453 -4.70 -22.68 5.85
C LYS A 453 -4.83 -21.46 4.94
N HIS A 454 -3.77 -21.13 4.21
CA HIS A 454 -3.70 -19.86 3.46
C HIS A 454 -4.63 -19.89 2.25
N LEU A 455 -4.69 -21.05 1.58
CA LEU A 455 -5.62 -21.35 0.50
C LEU A 455 -7.06 -21.37 1.02
N ALA A 456 -7.35 -22.24 2.00
CA ALA A 456 -8.69 -22.40 2.55
C ALA A 456 -9.26 -21.09 3.09
N LEU A 457 -8.48 -20.28 3.81
CA LEU A 457 -8.91 -18.97 4.30
C LEU A 457 -9.12 -17.97 3.16
N GLY A 458 -8.21 -17.89 2.17
CA GLY A 458 -8.35 -16.99 1.02
C GLY A 458 -9.56 -17.31 0.14
N MET A 459 -9.79 -18.60 -0.12
CA MET A 459 -10.97 -19.10 -0.83
C MET A 459 -12.26 -18.83 -0.02
N THR A 460 -12.26 -19.10 1.28
CA THR A 460 -13.43 -18.90 2.15
C THR A 460 -13.80 -17.42 2.26
N LEU A 461 -12.80 -16.53 2.40
CA LEU A 461 -13.01 -15.09 2.42
C LEU A 461 -13.63 -14.58 1.11
N ARG A 462 -13.18 -15.07 -0.05
CA ARG A 462 -13.80 -14.74 -1.34
C ARG A 462 -15.26 -15.19 -1.36
N HIS A 463 -15.52 -16.49 -1.14
CA HIS A 463 -16.87 -17.07 -1.20
C HIS A 463 -17.85 -16.46 -0.18
N MET A 464 -17.41 -16.13 1.03
CA MET A 464 -18.28 -15.57 2.08
C MET A 464 -18.53 -14.06 1.96
N THR A 465 -17.71 -13.30 1.21
CA THR A 465 -17.75 -11.83 1.29
C THR A 465 -17.64 -11.08 -0.04
N GLY A 466 -17.14 -11.69 -1.12
CA GLY A 466 -16.79 -11.00 -2.38
C GLY A 466 -15.74 -9.89 -2.24
N SER A 467 -15.14 -9.72 -1.05
CA SER A 467 -14.41 -8.51 -0.70
C SER A 467 -12.91 -8.65 -0.94
N SER A 468 -12.49 -8.36 -2.17
CA SER A 468 -11.08 -8.27 -2.57
C SER A 468 -10.23 -7.41 -1.63
N LYS A 469 -10.81 -6.33 -1.08
CA LYS A 469 -10.19 -5.44 -0.08
C LYS A 469 -9.92 -6.14 1.25
N LEU A 470 -10.86 -6.96 1.74
CA LEU A 470 -10.68 -7.74 2.97
C LEU A 470 -9.63 -8.84 2.79
N GLN A 471 -9.64 -9.52 1.65
CA GLN A 471 -8.62 -10.52 1.34
C GLN A 471 -7.23 -9.88 1.18
N GLN A 472 -7.11 -8.72 0.52
CA GLN A 472 -5.85 -7.96 0.44
C GLN A 472 -5.32 -7.55 1.83
N LEU A 473 -6.19 -7.16 2.76
CA LEU A 473 -5.79 -6.84 4.13
C LEU A 473 -5.23 -8.06 4.86
N LEU A 474 -5.91 -9.21 4.78
CA LEU A 474 -5.49 -10.44 5.48
C LEU A 474 -4.28 -11.13 4.80
N ASN A 475 -4.13 -10.97 3.48
CA ASN A 475 -2.91 -11.34 2.75
C ASN A 475 -1.74 -10.41 3.11
N GLY A 476 -1.99 -9.11 3.34
CA GLY A 476 -0.99 -8.16 3.82
C GLY A 476 -0.46 -8.46 5.24
N PHE A 477 -1.27 -9.11 6.08
CA PHE A 477 -0.83 -9.70 7.36
C PHE A 477 -0.25 -11.12 7.22
N GLY A 478 -0.16 -11.66 6.01
CA GLY A 478 0.41 -12.98 5.73
C GLY A 478 -0.49 -14.17 6.07
N HIS A 479 -1.76 -13.99 6.43
CA HIS A 479 -2.62 -15.09 6.91
C HIS A 479 -3.33 -15.88 5.78
N CYS A 480 -3.45 -15.32 4.58
CA CYS A 480 -4.11 -15.97 3.45
C CYS A 480 -3.43 -15.67 2.10
N VAL A 481 -3.78 -16.44 1.07
CA VAL A 481 -3.36 -16.14 -0.31
C VAL A 481 -3.97 -14.84 -0.82
N SER A 482 -3.35 -14.25 -1.85
CA SER A 482 -3.82 -13.02 -2.51
C SER A 482 -5.06 -13.27 -3.37
N HIS A 483 -5.81 -12.21 -3.68
CA HIS A 483 -7.04 -12.28 -4.47
C HIS A 483 -6.83 -12.94 -5.85
N SER A 484 -5.68 -12.70 -6.49
CA SER A 484 -5.36 -13.31 -7.78
C SER A 484 -5.16 -14.82 -7.68
N VAL A 485 -4.61 -15.33 -6.58
CA VAL A 485 -4.42 -16.78 -6.37
C VAL A 485 -5.75 -17.48 -6.08
N SER A 486 -6.71 -16.81 -5.42
CA SER A 486 -8.09 -17.32 -5.35
C SER A 486 -8.74 -17.41 -6.73
N LEU A 487 -8.68 -16.33 -7.53
CA LEU A 487 -9.23 -16.34 -8.90
C LEU A 487 -8.55 -17.38 -9.81
N GLU A 488 -7.24 -17.59 -9.66
CA GLU A 488 -6.49 -18.63 -10.37
C GLU A 488 -6.95 -20.04 -9.96
N HIS A 489 -7.22 -20.26 -8.67
CA HIS A 489 -7.76 -21.51 -8.14
C HIS A 489 -9.15 -21.83 -8.71
N ASP A 490 -10.05 -20.85 -8.67
CA ASP A 490 -11.41 -20.98 -9.21
C ASP A 490 -11.38 -21.23 -10.73
N THR A 491 -10.51 -20.53 -11.46
CA THR A 491 -10.28 -20.72 -12.91
C THR A 491 -9.71 -22.11 -13.21
N ALA A 492 -8.80 -22.61 -12.38
CA ALA A 492 -8.21 -23.93 -12.54
C ALA A 492 -9.23 -25.05 -12.26
N LEU A 493 -10.10 -24.90 -11.25
CA LEU A 493 -11.22 -25.82 -11.00
C LEU A 493 -12.21 -25.84 -12.17
N ALA A 494 -12.61 -24.66 -12.67
CA ALA A 494 -13.48 -24.56 -13.85
C ALA A 494 -12.86 -25.22 -15.08
N THR A 495 -11.56 -25.00 -15.32
CA THR A 495 -10.80 -25.63 -16.41
C THR A 495 -10.76 -27.15 -16.26
N GLN A 496 -10.53 -27.66 -15.04
CA GLN A 496 -10.54 -29.10 -14.77
C GLN A 496 -11.93 -29.72 -15.00
N GLN A 497 -13.02 -29.02 -14.63
CA GLN A 497 -14.38 -29.49 -14.89
C GLN A 497 -14.71 -29.51 -16.39
N LEU A 498 -14.26 -28.51 -17.17
CA LEU A 498 -14.43 -28.49 -18.63
C LEU A 498 -13.70 -29.65 -19.32
N GLN A 499 -12.51 -30.02 -18.82
CA GLN A 499 -11.73 -31.16 -19.36
C GLN A 499 -12.41 -32.52 -19.15
N LEU A 500 -13.35 -32.65 -18.21
CA LEU A 500 -14.12 -33.89 -18.01
C LEU A 500 -15.20 -34.12 -19.08
N GLY A 501 -15.44 -33.16 -19.99
CA GLY A 501 -16.36 -33.26 -21.13
C GLY A 501 -17.85 -33.23 -20.76
N ASN A 502 -18.22 -33.77 -19.61
CA ASN A 502 -19.57 -33.66 -19.05
C ASN A 502 -19.77 -32.28 -18.41
N GLY A 503 -20.29 -31.33 -19.19
CA GLY A 503 -20.90 -30.07 -18.69
C GLY A 503 -22.21 -30.28 -17.94
N VAL A 504 -22.40 -31.45 -17.32
CA VAL A 504 -23.63 -31.95 -16.70
C VAL A 504 -23.23 -32.48 -15.31
N PRO A 505 -23.68 -31.85 -14.21
CA PRO A 505 -23.26 -32.21 -12.86
C PRO A 505 -23.64 -33.65 -12.46
N PRO A 506 -22.90 -34.28 -11.52
CA PRO A 506 -23.27 -35.58 -10.95
C PRO A 506 -24.70 -35.55 -10.36
N GLY A 507 -25.53 -36.52 -10.75
CA GLY A 507 -26.93 -36.64 -10.30
C GLY A 507 -27.98 -36.24 -11.36
N PHE A 508 -27.58 -35.56 -12.44
CA PHE A 508 -28.45 -35.38 -13.61
C PHE A 508 -28.61 -36.72 -14.37
N VAL A 509 -29.82 -37.04 -14.81
CA VAL A 509 -30.15 -38.31 -15.49
C VAL A 509 -30.81 -38.03 -16.84
N SER A 510 -30.36 -38.74 -17.89
CA SER A 510 -30.90 -38.60 -19.24
C SER A 510 -32.42 -38.85 -19.28
N GLY A 511 -33.17 -37.93 -19.89
CA GLY A 511 -34.63 -38.00 -20.02
C GLY A 511 -35.43 -37.46 -18.82
N MET A 512 -34.79 -37.10 -17.71
CA MET A 512 -35.45 -36.41 -16.60
C MET A 512 -35.54 -34.91 -16.87
N PHE A 513 -36.73 -34.31 -16.71
CA PHE A 513 -36.86 -32.85 -16.67
C PHE A 513 -36.12 -32.30 -15.44
N THR A 514 -35.26 -31.31 -15.64
CA THR A 514 -34.54 -30.63 -14.56
C THR A 514 -34.57 -29.12 -14.78
N THR A 515 -34.98 -28.37 -13.76
CA THR A 515 -35.02 -26.90 -13.79
C THR A 515 -33.64 -26.34 -13.50
N LEU A 516 -32.91 -25.91 -14.53
CA LEU A 516 -31.67 -25.16 -14.39
C LEU A 516 -31.99 -23.71 -14.01
N VAL A 517 -31.74 -23.36 -12.75
CA VAL A 517 -31.78 -21.97 -12.28
C VAL A 517 -30.37 -21.39 -12.40
N TRP A 518 -30.19 -20.46 -13.32
CA TRP A 518 -28.97 -19.67 -13.44
C TRP A 518 -29.09 -18.44 -12.54
N ASP A 519 -28.46 -18.47 -11.37
CA ASP A 519 -28.30 -17.26 -10.55
C ASP A 519 -27.01 -16.54 -10.94
N ASN A 520 -27.11 -15.27 -11.31
CA ASN A 520 -26.03 -14.48 -11.92
C ASN A 520 -25.55 -13.40 -10.92
N ASN A 521 -25.29 -13.83 -9.69
CA ASN A 521 -25.24 -12.99 -8.49
C ASN A 521 -23.83 -12.45 -8.13
N ASP A 522 -22.93 -12.34 -9.12
CA ASP A 522 -21.58 -11.75 -8.95
C ASP A 522 -21.58 -10.23 -8.62
N PHE A 523 -22.77 -9.63 -8.45
CA PHE A 523 -22.95 -8.25 -7.96
C PHE A 523 -22.34 -7.97 -6.57
N GLY A 524 -21.82 -8.98 -5.88
CA GLY A 524 -21.04 -8.84 -4.64
C GLY A 524 -19.57 -8.41 -4.84
N GLU A 525 -18.95 -8.69 -5.99
CA GLU A 525 -17.57 -8.25 -6.23
C GLU A 525 -17.51 -6.77 -6.66
N GLU A 526 -16.98 -5.90 -5.79
CA GLU A 526 -16.60 -4.53 -6.18
C GLU A 526 -15.34 -4.54 -7.08
N THR A 527 -15.47 -5.03 -8.30
CA THR A 527 -14.48 -4.91 -9.39
C THR A 527 -14.39 -3.45 -9.86
N LEU A 528 -13.70 -2.63 -9.06
CA LEU A 528 -13.37 -1.23 -9.39
C LEU A 528 -12.56 -1.10 -10.69
N THR A 529 -11.98 -2.19 -11.18
CA THR A 529 -11.32 -2.37 -12.47
C THR A 529 -12.19 -3.21 -13.41
N GLY A 530 -13.28 -2.62 -13.89
CA GLY A 530 -14.22 -3.26 -14.84
C GLY A 530 -13.64 -3.40 -16.26
N THR A 531 -12.58 -4.19 -16.40
CA THR A 531 -11.84 -4.45 -17.65
C THR A 531 -12.11 -5.84 -18.20
N ASP A 532 -12.30 -6.82 -17.32
CA ASP A 532 -12.33 -8.25 -17.66
C ASP A 532 -13.73 -8.86 -17.44
N MET A 533 -14.76 -8.27 -18.05
CA MET A 533 -15.97 -9.03 -18.34
C MET A 533 -15.69 -9.96 -19.51
N LEU A 534 -15.38 -11.22 -19.19
CA LEU A 534 -15.40 -12.31 -20.17
C LEU A 534 -16.83 -12.49 -20.68
N LEU A 535 -17.09 -11.99 -21.89
CA LEU A 535 -18.26 -12.36 -22.67
C LEU A 535 -18.08 -13.80 -23.14
N ILE A 536 -19.02 -14.65 -22.75
CA ILE A 536 -19.28 -15.99 -23.32
C ILE A 536 -20.43 -15.84 -24.31
#